data_AF-A0A644ZDX1-F1
#
_entry.id   AF-A0A644ZDX1-F1
#
_cell.length_a   1.000
_cell.length_b   1.000
_cell.length_c   1.000
_cell.angle_alpha   90.00
_cell.angle_beta   90.00
_cell.angle_gamma   90.00
#
_symmetry.space_group_name_H-M   'P 1'
#
loop_
_entity.id
_entity.type
_entity.pdbx_description
1 polymer ?
#
loop_
_entity_poly.entity_id
_entity_poly.type
_entity_poly.pdbx_seq_one_letter_code
_entity_poly.pdbx_strand_id
1 'polypeptide(L)'
;MYRSRSHSVSGSLSSFLVNQVYANKAIIGVDGFSPSAGLTTPILEEAETTRAMIEHTVGTVIVVAAANKIGVVSNFKTVGLDQVDVLVTDEKGGEIVKQMEIPEGLAIQIATT
;
A
#
# COMPACT_ATOMS: atom_id res chain seq x y z
N MET A 1 -14.74 2.62 13.61
CA MET A 1 -15.44 3.94 13.63
C MET A 1 -15.65 4.41 12.20
N TYR A 2 -16.75 5.12 11.94
CA TYR A 2 -17.02 5.72 10.63
C TYR A 2 -16.32 7.08 10.50
N ARG A 3 -15.70 7.33 9.34
CA ARG A 3 -14.97 8.56 9.00
C ARG A 3 -15.75 9.31 7.93
N SER A 4 -16.47 10.36 8.34
CA SER A 4 -17.39 11.09 7.44
C SER A 4 -16.70 11.74 6.24
N ARG A 5 -15.46 12.26 6.40
CA ARG A 5 -14.74 12.95 5.32
C ARG A 5 -14.37 12.03 4.15
N SER A 6 -14.10 10.77 4.45
CA SER A 6 -13.69 9.75 3.48
C SER A 6 -14.78 8.72 3.21
N HIS A 7 -15.95 8.85 3.85
CA HIS A 7 -17.03 7.85 3.83
C HIS A 7 -16.55 6.42 4.10
N SER A 8 -15.57 6.27 4.99
CA SER A 8 -14.92 4.98 5.26
C SER A 8 -15.20 4.47 6.67
N VAL A 9 -15.11 3.16 6.87
CA VAL A 9 -15.23 2.51 8.18
C VAL A 9 -13.93 1.77 8.47
N SER A 10 -13.43 1.90 9.70
CA SER A 10 -12.30 1.12 10.22
C SER A 10 -12.68 0.31 11.46
N GLY A 11 -11.89 -0.71 11.77
CA GLY A 11 -12.04 -1.58 12.95
C GLY A 11 -12.71 -2.93 12.64
N SER A 12 -13.34 -3.54 13.64
CA SER A 12 -13.83 -4.93 13.55
C SER A 12 -14.81 -5.18 12.39
N LEU A 13 -15.71 -4.23 12.11
CA LEU A 13 -16.64 -4.37 10.99
C LEU A 13 -15.94 -4.32 9.63
N SER A 14 -14.96 -3.42 9.44
CA SER A 14 -14.22 -3.35 8.17
C SER A 14 -13.39 -4.61 7.96
N SER A 15 -12.71 -5.06 9.01
CA SER A 15 -11.94 -6.31 8.98
C SER A 15 -12.84 -7.50 8.63
N PHE A 16 -14.00 -7.64 9.29
CA PHE A 16 -14.96 -8.71 8.98
C PHE A 16 -15.37 -8.70 7.51
N LEU A 17 -15.74 -7.54 6.96
CA LEU A 17 -16.19 -7.43 5.57
C LEU A 17 -15.06 -7.69 4.57
N VAL A 18 -13.87 -7.14 4.78
CA VAL A 18 -12.72 -7.32 3.88
C VAL A 18 -12.32 -8.79 3.78
N ASN A 19 -12.35 -9.53 4.90
CA ASN A 19 -12.05 -10.97 4.92
C ASN A 19 -13.07 -11.82 4.12
N GLN A 20 -14.20 -11.26 3.68
CA GLN A 20 -15.18 -11.95 2.84
C GLN A 20 -15.02 -11.63 1.34
N VAL A 21 -14.05 -10.80 0.97
CA VAL A 21 -13.86 -10.32 -0.40
C VAL A 21 -12.55 -10.85 -0.97
N TYR A 22 -12.64 -11.60 -2.06
CA TYR A 22 -11.50 -11.92 -2.90
C TYR A 22 -11.47 -10.96 -4.10
N ALA A 23 -10.51 -10.05 -4.11
CA ALA A 23 -10.38 -9.07 -5.17
C ALA A 23 -9.46 -9.56 -6.28
N ASN A 24 -9.77 -9.21 -7.53
CA ASN A 24 -8.86 -9.43 -8.66
C ASN A 24 -7.75 -8.36 -8.73
N LYS A 25 -7.97 -7.20 -8.11
CA LYS A 25 -7.03 -6.09 -7.99
C LYS A 25 -7.26 -5.32 -6.69
N ALA A 26 -6.18 -4.90 -6.06
CA ALA A 26 -6.21 -3.91 -4.98
C ALA A 26 -5.40 -2.69 -5.38
N ILE A 27 -5.96 -1.49 -5.19
CA ILE A 27 -5.27 -0.22 -5.39
C ILE A 27 -5.16 0.45 -4.02
N ILE A 28 -3.94 0.53 -3.50
CA ILE A 28 -3.67 0.89 -2.11
C ILE A 28 -2.80 2.15 -2.05
N GLY A 29 -3.27 3.16 -1.33
CA GLY A 29 -2.45 4.29 -0.91
C GLY A 29 -1.64 3.96 0.35
N VAL A 30 -0.48 4.59 0.52
CA VAL A 30 0.42 4.34 1.66
C VAL A 30 0.99 5.61 2.26
N ASP A 31 1.39 5.53 3.53
CA ASP A 31 2.10 6.62 4.21
C ASP A 31 3.62 6.42 4.26
N GLY A 32 4.08 5.19 4.09
CA GLY A 32 5.49 4.89 3.90
C GLY A 32 5.69 3.68 2.99
N PHE A 33 6.60 3.82 2.05
CA PHE A 33 7.10 2.77 1.16
C PHE A 33 8.60 2.66 1.39
N SER A 34 9.07 1.52 1.90
CA SER A 34 10.48 1.30 2.22
C SER A 34 10.93 -0.10 1.81
N PRO A 35 12.10 -0.25 1.17
CA PRO A 35 12.68 -1.56 0.88
C PRO A 35 12.83 -2.46 2.12
N SER A 36 13.23 -1.88 3.25
CA SER A 36 13.51 -2.64 4.48
C SER A 36 12.28 -2.86 5.35
N ALA A 37 11.34 -1.90 5.37
CA ALA A 37 10.16 -1.97 6.24
C ALA A 37 8.89 -2.44 5.52
N GLY A 38 8.86 -2.41 4.19
CA GLY A 38 7.66 -2.65 3.38
C GLY A 38 6.74 -1.43 3.33
N LEU A 39 5.43 -1.70 3.28
CA LEU A 39 4.39 -0.68 3.34
C LEU A 39 4.05 -0.36 4.80
N THR A 40 3.89 0.91 5.14
CA THR A 40 3.59 1.36 6.50
C THR A 40 2.52 2.46 6.55
N THR A 41 1.79 2.52 7.68
CA THR A 41 0.77 3.55 8.00
C THR A 41 0.87 3.97 9.46
N PRO A 42 0.48 5.22 9.83
CA PRO A 42 0.48 5.68 11.21
C PRO A 42 -0.63 5.08 12.07
N ILE A 43 -1.63 4.41 11.48
CA ILE A 43 -2.82 3.92 12.21
C ILE A 43 -2.90 2.39 12.11
N LEU A 44 -2.93 1.71 13.26
CA LEU A 44 -2.95 0.25 13.34
C LEU A 44 -4.15 -0.36 12.62
N GLU A 45 -5.34 0.19 12.81
CA GLU A 45 -6.56 -0.32 12.20
C GLU A 45 -6.57 -0.18 10.66
N GLU A 46 -5.88 0.85 10.14
CA GLU A 46 -5.66 0.99 8.70
C GLU A 46 -4.66 -0.05 8.20
N ALA A 47 -3.59 -0.33 8.97
CA ALA A 47 -2.61 -1.35 8.62
C ALA A 47 -3.27 -2.72 8.55
N GLU A 48 -4.11 -3.07 9.53
CA GLU A 48 -4.84 -4.34 9.57
C GLU A 48 -5.83 -4.48 8.42
N THR A 49 -6.63 -3.44 8.18
CA THR A 49 -7.62 -3.47 7.09
C THR A 49 -6.92 -3.58 5.72
N THR A 50 -5.87 -2.79 5.50
CA THR A 50 -5.12 -2.80 4.24
C THR A 50 -4.37 -4.11 4.03
N ARG A 51 -3.80 -4.69 5.10
CA ARG A 51 -3.14 -5.99 5.05
C ARG A 51 -4.12 -7.08 4.60
N ALA A 52 -5.31 -7.14 5.21
CA ALA A 52 -6.33 -8.10 4.81
C ALA A 52 -6.77 -7.89 3.35
N MET A 53 -6.88 -6.64 2.87
CA MET A 53 -7.18 -6.38 1.46
C MET A 53 -6.10 -6.95 0.53
N ILE A 54 -4.82 -6.78 0.88
CA ILE A 54 -3.68 -7.28 0.09
C ILE A 54 -3.64 -8.81 0.12
N GLU A 55 -3.72 -9.42 1.31
CA GLU A 55 -3.66 -10.88 1.49
C GLU A 55 -4.80 -11.62 0.77
N HIS A 56 -5.99 -11.00 0.68
CA HIS A 56 -7.15 -11.57 -0.03
C HIS A 56 -7.24 -11.16 -1.51
N THR A 57 -6.26 -10.43 -2.04
CA THR A 57 -6.18 -10.14 -3.47
C THR A 57 -5.55 -11.32 -4.20
N VAL A 58 -6.33 -11.95 -5.09
CA VAL A 58 -5.86 -13.09 -5.89
C VAL A 58 -5.13 -12.67 -7.17
N GLY A 59 -5.25 -11.40 -7.55
CA GLY A 59 -4.58 -10.83 -8.71
C GLY A 59 -3.62 -9.72 -8.31
N THR A 60 -3.69 -8.58 -9.00
CA THR A 60 -2.65 -7.56 -8.92
C THR A 60 -2.81 -6.62 -7.73
N VAL A 61 -1.79 -6.50 -6.91
CA VAL A 61 -1.65 -5.50 -5.85
C VAL A 61 -0.87 -4.31 -6.39
N ILE A 62 -1.55 -3.16 -6.45
CA ILE A 62 -1.05 -1.91 -6.99
C ILE A 62 -0.95 -0.90 -5.85
N VAL A 63 0.26 -0.44 -5.55
CA VAL A 63 0.51 0.62 -4.58
C VAL A 63 0.66 1.94 -5.30
N VAL A 64 0.01 2.98 -4.78
CA VAL A 64 0.12 4.36 -5.28
C VAL A 64 0.78 5.20 -4.21
N ALA A 65 1.93 5.79 -4.53
CA ALA A 65 2.72 6.57 -3.59
C ALA A 65 3.42 7.74 -4.30
N ALA A 66 3.22 8.97 -3.82
CA ALA A 66 3.99 10.12 -4.29
C ALA A 66 5.42 10.09 -3.73
N ALA A 67 6.33 10.86 -4.32
CA ALA A 67 7.74 10.95 -3.89
C ALA A 67 7.94 11.11 -2.38
N ASN A 68 7.09 11.89 -1.69
CA ASN A 68 7.20 12.13 -0.25
C ASN A 68 6.82 10.92 0.62
N LYS A 69 6.44 9.79 0.02
CA LYS A 69 6.14 8.52 0.69
C LYS A 69 7.22 7.46 0.45
N ILE A 70 8.11 7.68 -0.52
CA ILE A 70 9.18 6.74 -0.88
C ILE A 70 10.37 6.89 0.08
N GLY A 71 10.90 5.78 0.57
CA GLY A 71 11.96 5.75 1.59
C GLY A 71 11.47 6.06 3.00
N VAL A 72 10.16 6.22 3.19
CA VAL A 72 9.56 6.61 4.48
C VAL A 72 9.07 5.39 5.24
N VAL A 73 9.27 5.40 6.55
CA VAL A 73 8.77 4.39 7.49
C VAL A 73 7.82 5.08 8.48
N SER A 74 6.60 4.59 8.55
CA SER A 74 5.59 4.99 9.53
C SER A 74 5.51 3.99 10.69
N ASN A 75 4.52 4.14 11.57
CA ASN A 75 4.46 3.45 12.86
C ASN A 75 4.11 1.96 12.75
N PHE A 76 3.24 1.57 11.81
CA PHE A 76 2.73 0.21 11.70
C PHE A 76 2.99 -0.39 10.32
N LYS A 77 3.58 -1.59 10.31
CA LYS A 77 3.82 -2.37 9.10
C LYS A 77 2.51 -2.95 8.56
N THR A 78 2.26 -2.77 7.27
CA THR A 78 1.14 -3.38 6.55
C THR A 78 1.57 -4.72 5.97
N VAL A 79 2.42 -4.71 4.93
CA VAL A 79 2.99 -5.90 4.27
C VAL A 79 4.44 -5.64 3.85
N GLY A 80 5.17 -6.68 3.47
CA GLY A 80 6.46 -6.54 2.77
C GLY A 80 6.26 -6.17 1.29
N LEU A 81 7.33 -5.71 0.63
CA LEU A 81 7.27 -5.35 -0.80
C LEU A 81 7.13 -6.58 -1.72
N ASP A 82 7.41 -7.78 -1.22
CA ASP A 82 7.20 -9.06 -1.88
C ASP A 82 5.72 -9.36 -2.19
N GLN A 83 4.79 -8.65 -1.55
CA GLN A 83 3.35 -8.75 -1.78
C GLN A 83 2.79 -7.62 -2.66
N VAL A 84 3.68 -6.86 -3.31
CA VAL A 84 3.29 -5.73 -4.18
C VAL A 84 3.76 -6.01 -5.59
N ASP A 85 2.85 -5.98 -6.55
CA ASP A 85 3.17 -6.23 -7.96
C ASP A 85 3.56 -4.94 -8.70
N VAL A 86 2.91 -3.83 -8.37
CA VAL A 86 3.11 -2.55 -9.07
C VAL A 86 3.22 -1.39 -8.08
N LEU A 87 4.24 -0.56 -8.24
CA LEU A 87 4.32 0.77 -7.64
C LEU A 87 4.02 1.83 -8.70
N VAL A 88 2.93 2.57 -8.51
CA VAL A 88 2.61 3.78 -9.28
C VAL A 88 3.10 5.00 -8.51
N THR A 89 3.93 5.81 -9.15
CA THR A 89 4.53 7.00 -8.53
C THR A 89 4.69 8.15 -9.51
N ASP A 90 5.01 9.35 -8.99
CA ASP A 90 5.35 10.51 -9.82
C ASP A 90 6.82 10.45 -10.27
N GLU A 91 7.21 11.31 -11.20
CA GLU A 91 8.59 11.32 -11.75
C GLU A 91 9.66 11.41 -10.66
N LYS A 92 9.43 12.25 -9.65
CA LYS A 92 10.33 12.41 -8.51
C LYS A 92 10.45 11.12 -7.70
N GLY A 93 9.34 10.44 -7.45
CA GLY A 93 9.36 9.13 -6.79
C GLY A 93 10.12 8.09 -7.61
N GLY A 94 9.95 8.09 -8.94
CA GLY A 94 10.71 7.25 -9.85
C GLY A 94 12.22 7.41 -9.72
N GLU A 95 12.72 8.64 -9.66
CA GLU A 95 14.16 8.91 -9.46
C GLU A 95 14.68 8.44 -8.10
N ILE A 96 13.85 8.52 -7.05
CA ILE A 96 14.20 8.01 -5.71
C ILE A 96 14.27 6.48 -5.73
N VAL A 97 13.28 5.82 -6.31
CA VAL A 97 13.20 4.34 -6.35
C VAL A 97 14.37 3.74 -7.13
N LYS A 98 14.85 4.40 -8.19
CA LYS A 98 16.06 3.96 -8.94
C LYS A 98 17.33 3.85 -8.09
N GLN A 99 17.38 4.56 -6.97
CA GLN A 99 18.53 4.56 -6.05
C GLN A 99 18.36 3.52 -4.92
N MET A 100 17.24 2.80 -4.89
CA MET A 100 16.90 1.83 -3.87
C MET A 100 17.04 0.40 -4.41
N GLU A 101 17.35 -0.54 -3.52
CA GLU A 101 17.29 -1.97 -3.82
C GLU A 101 15.84 -2.43 -3.69
N ILE A 102 15.24 -2.86 -4.79
CA ILE A 102 13.82 -3.22 -4.88
C ILE A 102 13.70 -4.72 -5.24
N PRO A 103 12.72 -5.47 -4.71
CA PRO A 103 12.57 -6.88 -5.02
C PRO A 103 12.39 -7.15 -6.52
N GLU A 104 12.99 -8.25 -7.00
CA GLU A 104 12.73 -8.77 -8.34
C GLU A 104 11.24 -9.15 -8.46
N GLY A 105 10.49 -8.42 -9.29
CA GLY A 105 9.06 -8.64 -9.50
C GLY A 105 8.18 -7.41 -9.27
N LEU A 106 8.67 -6.40 -8.54
CA LEU A 106 7.94 -5.15 -8.38
C LEU A 106 8.09 -4.28 -9.64
N ALA A 107 7.01 -4.11 -10.40
CA ALA A 107 6.97 -3.21 -11.54
C ALA A 107 6.82 -1.75 -11.07
N ILE A 108 7.56 -0.83 -11.70
CA ILE A 108 7.47 0.61 -11.39
C ILE A 108 6.81 1.32 -12.56
N GLN A 109 5.71 2.02 -12.31
CA GLN A 109 4.98 2.79 -13.29
C GLN A 109 4.99 4.27 -12.91
N ILE A 110 5.47 5.11 -13.82
CA ILE A 110 5.46 6.57 -13.64
C ILE A 110 4.14 7.12 -14.19
N ALA A 111 3.36 7.76 -13.34
CA ALA A 111 2.14 8.46 -13.74
C ALA A 111 2.48 9.84 -14.29
N THR A 112 2.29 10.04 -15.59
CA THR A 112 2.42 11.36 -16.25
C THR A 112 1.11 12.13 -16.10
N THR A 113 1.18 13.41 -15.73
CA THR A 113 0.01 14.32 -15.69
C THR A 113 -0.12 15.05 -17.02
#